data_AF-A0A2A2TPU8-F1
#
_entry.id   AF-A0A2A2TPU8-F1
#
_cell.length_a   1.000
_cell.length_b   1.000
_cell.length_c   1.000
_cell.angle_alpha   90.00
_cell.angle_beta   90.00
_cell.angle_gamma   90.00
#
_symmetry.space_group_name_H-M   'P 1'
#
loop_
_entity.id
_entity.type
_entity.pdbx_description
1 polymer ?
#
loop_
_entity_poly.entity_id
_entity_poly.type
_entity_poly.pdbx_seq_one_letter_code
_entity_poly.pdbx_strand_id
1 'polypeptide(L)'
;MIAYRYIYVLTGNICTGEYRKSPNAVYQADVMDCYSESFFGQKKQWFEFKVIGNNQTQKFTTSPITKIFFGSRAGNQVIYWQPDSSAVKFVFPEMEIRVKVQK
;
A
#
# COMPACT_ATOMS: atom_id res chain seq x y z
N MET A 1 7.66 29.45 -32.02
CA MET A 1 7.42 28.05 -31.63
C MET A 1 7.12 28.06 -30.13
N ILE A 2 5.85 28.01 -29.73
CA ILE A 2 5.45 28.11 -28.32
C ILE A 2 5.33 26.69 -27.78
N ALA A 3 6.30 26.28 -26.96
CA ALA A 3 6.26 24.99 -26.29
C ALA A 3 5.28 25.07 -25.12
N TYR A 4 4.07 24.55 -25.32
CA TYR A 4 3.11 24.37 -24.24
C TYR A 4 3.62 23.27 -23.31
N ARG A 5 4.14 23.66 -22.15
CA ARG A 5 4.52 22.75 -21.07
C ARG A 5 3.22 22.31 -20.39
N TYR A 6 2.59 21.25 -20.92
CA TYR A 6 1.43 20.62 -20.29
C TYR A 6 1.85 20.04 -18.94
N ILE A 7 1.61 20.79 -17.87
CA ILE A 7 1.59 20.24 -16.51
C ILE A 7 0.31 19.42 -16.45
N TYR A 8 0.42 18.11 -16.70
CA TYR A 8 -0.66 17.16 -16.43
C TYR A 8 -0.89 17.16 -14.92
N VAL A 9 -1.80 18.01 -14.45
CA VAL A 9 -2.42 17.86 -13.14
C VAL A 9 -3.34 16.66 -13.27
N LEU A 10 -2.79 15.47 -13.03
CA LEU A 10 -3.59 14.26 -12.87
C LEU A 10 -4.42 14.44 -11.59
N THR A 11 -5.61 15.04 -11.74
CA THR A 11 -6.62 15.06 -10.68
C THR A 11 -7.12 13.63 -10.49
N GLY A 12 -6.48 12.90 -9.59
CA GLY A 12 -6.79 11.50 -9.31
C GLY A 12 -5.94 10.96 -8.17
N ASN A 13 -6.44 9.94 -7.48
CA ASN A 13 -5.65 9.23 -6.47
C ASN A 13 -4.57 8.42 -7.19
N ILE A 14 -3.31 8.72 -6.94
CA ILE A 14 -2.16 7.96 -7.44
C ILE A 14 -1.71 7.05 -6.31
N CYS A 15 -1.76 5.74 -6.52
CA CYS A 15 -1.29 4.76 -5.53
C CYS A 15 -0.14 3.92 -6.11
N THR A 16 0.91 3.71 -5.31
CA THR A 16 2.02 2.79 -5.61
C THR A 16 2.17 1.80 -4.47
N GLY A 17 2.60 0.58 -4.74
CA GLY A 17 2.67 -0.41 -3.65
C GLY A 17 3.31 -1.73 -3.97
N GLU A 18 3.21 -2.62 -2.99
CA GLU A 18 3.64 -4.02 -3.05
C GLU A 18 2.42 -4.92 -2.80
N TYR A 19 2.37 -6.07 -3.45
CA TYR A 19 1.44 -7.14 -3.10
C TYR A 19 2.18 -8.47 -3.00
N ARG A 20 1.67 -9.36 -2.15
CA ARG A 20 2.24 -10.69 -1.97
C ARG A 20 1.19 -11.70 -1.55
N LYS A 21 1.21 -12.86 -2.19
CA LYS A 21 0.38 -14.02 -1.82
C LYS A 21 0.95 -14.75 -0.61
N SER A 22 0.07 -15.33 0.19
CA SER A 22 0.44 -16.22 1.28
C SER A 22 1.09 -17.51 0.75
N PRO A 23 1.87 -18.24 1.58
CA PRO A 23 2.51 -19.50 1.18
C PRO A 23 1.55 -20.55 0.60
N ASN A 24 0.33 -20.62 1.13
CA ASN A 24 -0.74 -21.51 0.64
C ASN A 24 -1.54 -20.94 -0.53
N ALA A 25 -1.19 -19.75 -1.05
CA ALA A 25 -1.87 -19.03 -2.13
C ALA A 25 -3.37 -18.69 -1.91
N VAL A 26 -3.89 -18.92 -0.70
CA VAL A 26 -5.30 -18.64 -0.34
C VAL A 26 -5.53 -17.15 -0.07
N TYR A 27 -4.53 -16.46 0.47
CA TYR A 27 -4.61 -15.06 0.85
C TYR A 27 -3.64 -14.21 0.02
N GLN A 28 -3.98 -12.95 -0.15
CA GLN A 28 -3.13 -11.92 -0.74
C GLN A 28 -3.12 -10.72 0.18
N ALA A 29 -1.93 -10.17 0.42
CA ALA A 29 -1.75 -8.94 1.16
C ALA A 29 -1.25 -7.88 0.18
N ASP A 30 -1.86 -6.70 0.24
CA ASP A 30 -1.49 -5.52 -0.52
C ASP A 30 -1.17 -4.39 0.45
N VAL A 31 -0.16 -3.60 0.13
CA VAL A 31 0.07 -2.31 0.76
C VAL A 31 0.30 -1.27 -0.32
N MET A 32 -0.38 -0.13 -0.19
CA MET A 32 -0.34 0.98 -1.13
C MET A 32 -0.05 2.29 -0.40
N ASP A 33 0.89 3.07 -0.92
CA ASP A 33 1.07 4.49 -0.65
C ASP A 33 0.22 5.27 -1.66
N CYS A 34 -0.79 5.99 -1.17
CA CYS A 34 -1.73 6.74 -1.98
C CYS A 34 -1.55 8.24 -1.76
N TYR A 35 -1.51 8.98 -2.86
CA TYR A 35 -1.45 10.44 -2.90
C TYR A 35 -2.61 11.00 -3.72
N SER A 36 -3.18 12.10 -3.26
CA SER A 36 -4.24 12.84 -3.93
C SER A 36 -3.95 14.34 -3.82
N GLU A 37 -4.11 15.03 -4.93
CA GLU A 37 -4.00 16.49 -5.00
C GLU A 37 -5.31 17.05 -5.56
N SER A 38 -5.99 17.89 -4.78
CA SER A 38 -7.18 18.58 -5.25
C SER A 38 -6.80 19.83 -6.05
N PHE A 39 -7.72 20.29 -6.90
CA PHE A 39 -7.56 21.53 -7.68
C PHE A 39 -7.31 22.77 -6.80
N PHE A 40 -7.71 22.71 -5.51
CA PHE A 40 -7.48 23.76 -4.51
C PHE A 40 -6.15 23.59 -3.74
N GLY A 41 -5.25 22.73 -4.19
CA GLY A 41 -3.91 22.52 -3.61
C GLY A 41 -3.90 21.72 -2.31
N GLN A 42 -5.01 21.07 -1.92
CA GLN A 42 -5.00 20.19 -0.76
C GLN A 42 -4.33 18.87 -1.13
N LYS A 43 -3.15 18.64 -0.58
CA LYS A 43 -2.41 17.39 -0.68
C LYS A 43 -2.85 16.45 0.42
N LYS A 44 -3.36 15.28 0.05
CA LYS A 44 -3.65 14.19 0.97
C LYS A 44 -2.79 13.02 0.57
N GLN A 45 -2.05 12.49 1.54
CA GLN A 45 -1.36 11.22 1.40
C GLN A 45 -1.90 10.28 2.47
N TRP A 46 -1.93 8.98 2.21
CA TRP A 46 -2.30 7.96 3.19
C TRP A 46 -1.78 6.60 2.72
N PHE A 47 -1.67 5.67 3.66
CA PHE A 47 -1.37 4.28 3.34
C PHE A 47 -2.64 3.43 3.39
N GLU A 48 -2.80 2.51 2.44
CA GLU A 48 -3.86 1.52 2.39
C GLU A 48 -3.26 0.12 2.52
N PHE A 49 -3.72 -0.63 3.51
CA PHE A 49 -3.38 -2.02 3.77
C PHE A 49 -4.59 -2.87 3.44
N LYS A 50 -4.38 -3.96 2.70
CA LYS A 50 -5.45 -4.88 2.30
C LYS A 50 -5.00 -6.32 2.50
N VAL A 51 -5.89 -7.15 3.02
CA VAL A 51 -5.72 -8.60 3.05
C VAL A 51 -6.97 -9.23 2.46
N ILE A 52 -6.82 -9.96 1.36
CA ILE A 52 -7.89 -10.56 0.55
C ILE A 52 -7.76 -12.08 0.67
N GLY A 53 -8.83 -12.80 0.99
CA GLY A 53 -8.86 -14.26 0.98
C GLY A 53 -10.08 -14.83 1.72
N ASN A 54 -10.40 -16.11 1.50
CA ASN A 54 -11.60 -16.77 2.05
C ASN A 54 -12.90 -15.96 1.87
N ASN A 55 -13.11 -15.37 0.68
CA ASN A 55 -14.25 -14.49 0.38
C ASN A 55 -14.39 -13.26 1.29
N GLN A 56 -13.33 -12.90 2.02
CA GLN A 56 -13.29 -11.73 2.88
C GLN A 56 -12.19 -10.77 2.41
N THR A 57 -12.41 -9.47 2.63
CA THR A 57 -11.40 -8.44 2.42
C THR A 57 -11.31 -7.59 3.69
N GLN A 58 -10.15 -7.62 4.33
CA GLN A 58 -9.84 -6.73 5.43
C GLN A 58 -9.05 -5.55 4.87
N LYS A 59 -9.55 -4.33 5.06
CA LYS A 59 -8.92 -3.10 4.57
C LYS A 59 -8.73 -2.12 5.73
N PHE A 60 -7.54 -1.54 5.82
CA PHE A 60 -7.18 -0.54 6.82
C PHE A 60 -6.47 0.63 6.15
N THR A 61 -6.72 1.85 6.62
CA THR A 61 -6.03 3.04 6.12
C THR A 61 -5.37 3.78 7.27
N THR A 62 -4.18 4.30 7.04
CA THR A 62 -3.45 5.09 8.05
C THR A 62 -3.04 6.44 7.46
N SER A 63 -2.78 7.40 8.33
CA SER A 63 -2.05 8.61 7.95
C SER A 63 -0.70 8.25 7.29
N PRO A 64 -0.11 9.17 6.50
CA PRO A 64 1.23 8.99 5.96
C PRO A 64 2.20 8.68 7.08
N ILE A 65 2.92 7.58 6.93
CA ILE A 65 4.04 7.27 7.81
C ILE A 65 5.29 7.86 7.16
N THR A 66 5.93 8.77 7.86
CA THR A 66 7.13 9.47 7.39
C THR A 66 8.28 8.49 7.16
N LYS A 67 9.14 8.77 6.17
CA LYS A 67 10.35 7.99 5.83
C LYS A 67 10.11 6.55 5.33
N ILE A 68 8.88 6.18 5.02
CA ILE A 68 8.59 4.90 4.39
C ILE A 68 8.75 5.03 2.87
N PHE A 69 9.58 4.17 2.28
CA PHE A 69 9.70 3.98 0.84
C PHE A 69 9.55 2.49 0.53
N PHE A 70 8.44 2.10 -0.11
CA PHE A 70 8.21 0.76 -0.67
C PHE A 70 7.53 0.85 -2.04
N GLY A 71 7.45 -0.28 -2.75
CA GLY A 71 6.82 -0.40 -4.07
C GLY A 71 7.82 -0.56 -5.21
N SER A 72 7.38 -0.37 -6.45
CA SER A 72 8.12 -0.74 -7.68
C SER A 72 9.53 -0.15 -7.83
N ARG A 73 9.88 0.86 -7.04
CA ARG A 73 11.20 1.53 -7.05
C ARG A 73 12.02 1.34 -5.77
N ALA A 74 11.45 0.74 -4.74
CA ALA A 74 12.11 0.52 -3.46
C ALA A 74 12.41 -0.97 -3.33
N GLY A 75 13.70 -1.34 -3.31
CA GLY A 75 14.14 -2.73 -3.21
C GLY A 75 13.87 -3.41 -1.86
N ASN A 76 13.05 -2.80 -1.00
CA ASN A 76 12.73 -3.30 0.33
C ASN A 76 11.37 -3.98 0.31
N GLN A 77 11.37 -5.28 0.57
CA GLN A 77 10.15 -6.05 0.82
C GLN A 77 9.55 -5.61 2.15
N VAL A 78 8.27 -5.26 2.16
CA VAL A 78 7.55 -4.85 3.37
C VAL A 78 6.49 -5.86 3.82
N ILE A 79 6.12 -6.82 2.97
CA ILE A 79 5.09 -7.84 3.28
C ILE A 79 5.74 -9.17 3.66
N TYR A 80 5.47 -9.66 4.86
CA TYR A 80 5.99 -10.93 5.39
C TYR A 80 4.85 -11.81 5.91
N TRP A 81 4.59 -12.90 5.19
CA TRP A 81 3.63 -13.91 5.63
C TRP A 81 4.24 -14.85 6.66
N GLN A 82 3.45 -15.26 7.65
CA GLN A 82 3.83 -16.41 8.48
C GLN A 82 3.86 -17.69 7.62
N PRO A 83 4.78 -18.63 7.90
CA PRO A 83 4.90 -19.87 7.11
C PRO A 83 3.63 -20.72 7.04
N ASP A 84 2.80 -20.65 8.09
CA ASP A 84 1.52 -21.35 8.22
C ASP A 84 0.34 -20.58 7.59
N SER A 85 0.60 -19.45 6.93
CA SER A 85 -0.39 -18.53 6.38
C SER A 85 -1.41 -18.01 7.39
N SER A 86 -1.15 -18.05 8.71
CA SER A 86 -2.13 -17.63 9.74
C SER A 86 -2.15 -16.11 9.99
N ALA A 87 -1.09 -15.41 9.60
CA ALA A 87 -1.03 -13.96 9.69
C ALA A 87 -0.05 -13.39 8.65
N VAL A 88 -0.20 -12.10 8.39
CA VAL A 88 0.76 -11.28 7.64
C VAL A 88 1.29 -10.16 8.54
N LYS A 89 2.57 -9.85 8.36
CA LYS A 89 3.24 -8.70 8.95
C LYS A 89 3.61 -7.72 7.85
N PHE A 90 3.27 -6.47 8.07
CA PHE A 90 3.80 -5.35 7.30
C PHE A 90 4.90 -4.70 8.14
N VAL A 91 6.14 -4.82 7.68
CA VAL A 91 7.33 -4.38 8.42
C VAL A 91 7.88 -3.12 7.78
N PHE A 92 7.96 -2.06 8.57
CA PHE A 92 8.49 -0.77 8.19
C PHE A 92 9.57 -0.32 9.19
N PRO A 93 10.43 0.67 8.84
CA PRO A 93 11.53 1.08 9.70
C PRO A 93 11.13 1.48 11.13
N GLU A 94 9.95 2.09 11.31
CA GLU A 94 9.48 2.62 12.59
C GLU A 94 8.20 1.93 13.10
N MET A 95 7.66 0.95 12.38
CA MET A 95 6.43 0.26 12.79
C MET A 95 6.29 -1.15 12.20
N GLU A 96 5.61 -2.02 12.93
CA GLU A 96 5.14 -3.32 12.46
C GLU A 96 3.63 -3.41 12.61
N ILE A 97 2.92 -3.74 11.53
CA ILE A 97 1.48 -4.03 11.57
C ILE A 97 1.30 -5.52 11.37
N ARG A 98 0.69 -6.20 12.34
CA ARG A 98 0.35 -7.62 12.22
C ARG A 98 -1.14 -7.78 12.03
N VAL A 99 -1.53 -8.45 10.94
CA VAL A 99 -2.92 -8.80 10.64
C VAL A 99 -3.07 -10.31 10.71
N LYS A 100 -3.91 -10.79 11.62
CA LYS A 100 -4.29 -12.22 11.67
C LYS A 100 -5.39 -12.47 10.65
N VAL A 101 -5.24 -13.51 9.84
CA VAL A 101 -6.33 -13.96 8.97
C VAL A 101 -7.24 -14.89 9.77
N GLN A 102 -8.55 -14.71 9.62
CA GLN A 102 -9.50 -15.68 10.15
C GLN A 102 -9.53 -16.87 9.18
N LYS A 103 -9.40 -18.08 9.74
CA LYS A 103 -9.55 -19.32 8.97
C LYS A 103 -11.00 -19.53 8.59
#